data_AF-A0ABD3XG06-F1
#
_entry.id   AF-A0ABD3XG06-F1
#
_cell.length_a   1.000
_cell.length_b   1.000
_cell.length_c   1.000
_cell.angle_alpha   90.00
_cell.angle_beta   90.00
_cell.angle_gamma   90.00
#
_symmetry.space_group_name_H-M   'P 1'
#
loop_
_entity.id
_entity.type
_entity.pdbx_description
1 polymer ?
#
loop_
_entity_poly.entity_id
_entity_poly.type
_entity_poly.pdbx_seq_one_letter_code
_entity_poly.pdbx_strand_id
1 'polypeptide(L)' 'AAQLAAKGKCIKSCIGLPNGDYQSCLGCDHFVTCVWDSMVAQRSCPGGLKWDDNNKICDWVSKTCP' A
#
# COMPACT_ATOMS: atom_id res chain seq x y z
N ALA A 1 17.20 15.47 -8.95
CA ALA A 1 15.84 15.26 -9.48
C ALA A 1 15.88 14.13 -10.50
N ALA A 2 15.40 12.94 -10.12
CA ALA A 2 15.11 11.85 -11.04
C ALA A 2 14.36 10.77 -10.26
N GLN A 3 13.06 10.96 -10.04
CA GLN A 3 12.18 9.88 -9.58
C GLN A 3 11.62 9.20 -10.82
N LEU A 4 12.25 8.08 -11.20
CA LEU A 4 11.79 7.19 -12.24
C LEU A 4 10.44 6.55 -11.84
N ALA A 5 9.60 6.37 -12.86
CA ALA A 5 8.25 5.84 -12.80
C ALA A 5 8.11 4.42 -12.21
N ALA A 6 7.06 4.25 -11.39
CA ALA A 6 6.11 3.13 -11.38
C ALA A 6 6.63 1.67 -11.38
N LYS A 7 7.47 1.30 -10.42
CA LYS A 7 7.44 -0.07 -9.85
C LYS A 7 6.88 0.04 -8.43
N GLY A 8 5.80 -0.67 -8.17
CA GLY A 8 5.02 -0.63 -6.93
C GLY A 8 5.81 -0.34 -5.66
N LYS A 9 5.70 0.88 -5.13
CA LYS A 9 6.40 1.29 -3.93
C LYS A 9 5.60 0.84 -2.72
N CYS A 10 6.08 -0.18 -2.02
CA CYS A 10 5.50 -0.62 -0.74
C CYS A 10 6.16 0.09 0.45
N ILE A 11 5.50 0.11 1.61
CA ILE A 11 6.03 0.69 2.85
C ILE A 11 6.20 -0.37 3.95
N LYS A 12 7.18 -0.15 4.84
CA LYS A 12 7.41 -0.93 6.07
C LYS A 12 7.22 -0.10 7.35
N SER A 13 7.01 1.21 7.21
CA SER A 13 6.88 2.16 8.31
C SER A 13 6.01 3.33 7.87
N CYS A 14 5.31 3.94 8.84
CA CYS A 14 4.46 5.10 8.65
C CYS A 14 5.17 6.43 8.96
N ILE A 15 6.42 6.41 9.43
CA ILE A 15 7.15 7.62 9.82
C ILE A 15 7.33 8.55 8.63
N GLY A 16 6.83 9.79 8.76
CA GLY A 16 6.89 10.82 7.73
C GLY A 16 5.86 10.63 6.61
N LEU A 17 4.90 9.73 6.78
CA LEU A 17 3.81 9.54 5.83
C LEU A 17 2.55 10.29 6.29
N PRO A 18 1.80 10.90 5.37
CA PRO A 18 0.45 11.38 5.68
C PRO A 18 -0.45 10.27 6.22
N ASN A 19 -1.56 10.66 6.85
CA ASN A 19 -2.59 9.71 7.22
C ASN A 19 -3.19 9.08 5.96
N GLY A 20 -3.36 7.76 5.95
CA GLY A 20 -3.94 7.06 4.82
C GLY A 20 -3.60 5.59 4.76
N ASP A 21 -4.07 4.95 3.69
CA ASP A 21 -3.78 3.55 3.40
C ASP A 21 -2.66 3.42 2.37
N TYR A 22 -1.78 2.43 2.56
CA TYR A 22 -0.57 2.27 1.77
C TYR A 22 -0.29 0.80 1.45
N GLN A 23 0.30 0.54 0.28
CA GLN A 23 0.78 -0.78 -0.12
C GLN A 23 1.74 -1.34 0.93
N SER A 24 1.44 -2.52 1.45
CA SER A 24 2.33 -3.22 2.38
C SER A 24 3.44 -3.94 1.64
N CYS A 25 4.64 -3.96 2.21
CA CYS A 25 5.73 -4.81 1.72
C CYS A 25 5.56 -6.30 2.07
N LEU A 26 4.48 -6.69 2.75
CA LEU A 26 4.20 -8.08 3.09
C LEU A 26 3.64 -8.89 1.91
N GLY A 27 2.99 -8.24 0.95
CA GLY A 27 2.42 -8.91 -0.20
C GLY A 27 1.45 -8.01 -0.97
N CYS A 28 1.09 -8.43 -2.20
CA CYS A 28 0.14 -7.70 -3.04
C CYS A 28 -1.26 -7.62 -2.44
N ASP A 29 -1.62 -8.61 -1.65
CA ASP A 29 -2.88 -8.72 -0.94
C ASP A 29 -2.85 -7.98 0.41
N HIS A 30 -1.78 -7.27 0.76
CA HIS A 30 -1.66 -6.57 2.04
C HIS A 30 -1.54 -5.06 1.86
N PHE A 31 -2.19 -4.33 2.78
CA PHE A 31 -2.09 -2.89 2.91
C PHE A 31 -2.11 -2.47 4.37
N VAL A 32 -1.63 -1.27 4.66
CA VAL A 32 -1.52 -0.75 6.03
C VAL A 32 -2.18 0.60 6.14
N THR A 33 -2.73 0.91 7.31
CA THR A 33 -3.25 2.24 7.63
C THR A 33 -2.24 2.97 8.52
N CYS A 34 -1.83 4.16 8.07
CA CYS A 34 -0.99 5.06 8.83
C CYS A 34 -1.83 6.19 9.43
N VAL A 35 -1.62 6.47 10.71
CA VAL A 35 -2.18 7.63 11.42
C VAL A 35 -1.12 8.19 12.34
N TRP A 36 -0.81 9.48 12.24
CA TRP A 36 0.20 10.18 13.06
C TRP A 36 1.52 9.42 13.13
N ASP A 37 2.15 9.20 11.97
CA ASP A 37 3.42 8.47 11.82
C ASP A 37 3.43 7.03 12.34
N SER A 38 2.27 6.48 12.74
CA SER A 38 2.13 5.16 13.34
C SER A 38 1.30 4.22 12.47
N MET A 39 1.72 2.96 12.38
CA MET A 39 0.93 1.91 11.72
C MET A 39 -0.14 1.41 12.68
N VAL A 40 -1.39 1.78 12.40
CA VAL A 40 -2.52 1.45 13.29
C VAL A 40 -3.30 0.22 12.85
N ALA A 41 -3.16 -0.17 11.58
CA ALA A 41 -3.77 -1.38 11.06
C ALA A 41 -2.92 -1.98 9.94
N GLN A 42 -2.94 -3.30 9.88
CA GLN A 42 -2.42 -4.08 8.78
C GLN A 42 -3.54 -5.03 8.33
N ARG A 43 -3.96 -4.90 7.08
CA ARG A 43 -5.13 -5.57 6.52
C ARG A 43 -4.76 -6.37 5.28
N SER A 44 -5.50 -7.44 5.06
CA SER A 44 -5.40 -8.24 3.85
C SER A 44 -6.66 -8.03 3.00
N CYS A 45 -6.49 -8.01 1.69
CA CYS A 45 -7.57 -7.95 0.73
C CYS A 45 -8.35 -9.27 0.74
N PRO A 46 -9.69 -9.22 0.64
CA PRO A 46 -10.50 -10.43 0.60
C PRO A 46 -10.34 -11.15 -0.75
N GLY A 47 -10.61 -12.46 -0.77
CA GLY A 47 -10.87 -13.20 -2.02
C GLY A 47 -9.75 -13.23 -3.05
N GLY A 48 -8.48 -13.12 -2.63
CA GLY A 48 -7.34 -13.13 -3.55
C GLY A 48 -7.18 -11.84 -4.36
N LEU A 49 -7.91 -10.79 -4.00
CA LEU A 49 -7.73 -9.45 -4.57
C LEU A 49 -6.38 -8.86 -4.16
N LYS A 50 -5.91 -7.90 -4.94
CA LYS A 50 -4.65 -7.19 -4.73
C LYS A 50 -4.94 -5.72 -4.42
N TRP A 51 -4.20 -5.16 -3.48
CA TRP A 51 -4.26 -3.75 -3.18
C TRP A 51 -3.72 -2.92 -4.34
N ASP A 52 -4.50 -1.96 -4.83
CA ASP A 52 -4.08 -0.89 -5.73
C ASP A 52 -3.91 0.40 -4.94
N ASP A 53 -2.66 0.81 -4.77
CA ASP A 53 -2.26 1.98 -3.99
C ASP A 53 -2.57 3.31 -4.67
N ASN A 54 -2.80 3.32 -5.99
CA ASN A 54 -3.24 4.52 -6.69
C ASN A 54 -4.71 4.78 -6.40
N ASN A 55 -5.53 3.72 -6.40
CA ASN A 55 -6.98 3.81 -6.22
C ASN A 55 -7.43 3.61 -4.77
N LYS A 56 -6.53 3.16 -3.89
CA LYS A 56 -6.79 2.82 -2.48
C LYS A 56 -7.92 1.80 -2.33
N ILE A 57 -7.86 0.73 -3.13
CA ILE A 57 -8.88 -0.33 -3.16
C ILE A 57 -8.25 -1.71 -3.36
N CYS A 58 -8.91 -2.75 -2.87
CA CYS A 58 -8.63 -4.13 -3.27
C CYS A 58 -9.34 -4.44 -4.59
N ASP A 59 -8.57 -4.77 -5.62
CA ASP A 59 -9.08 -5.07 -6.97
C ASP A 59 -8.41 -6.34 -7.52
N TRP A 60 -8.99 -6.94 -8.55
CA TRP A 60 -8.43 -8.12 -9.22
C TRP A 60 -7.07 -7.82 -9.87
N VAL A 61 -6.90 -6.58 -10.34
CA VAL A 61 -5.66 -6.08 -10.94
C VAL A 61 -5.17 -4.88 -10.15
N SER A 62 -3.94 -4.97 -9.66
CA SER A 62 -3.28 -3.84 -9.01
C SER A 62 -2.30 -3.18 -9.98
N LYS A 63 -2.39 -1.86 -10.14
CA LYS A 63 -1.40 -1.06 -10.88
C LYS A 63 -0.13 -0.81 -10.06
N THR A 64 -0.13 -1.14 -8.77
CA THR A 64 0.92 -0.79 -7.82
C THR A 64 1.54 -1.99 -7.13
N CYS A 65 1.06 -3.21 -7.38
CA CYS A 65 1.79 -4.41 -7.01
C CYS A 65 2.53 -4.97 -8.23
N PRO A 66 3.86 -5.17 -8.17
CA PRO A 66 4.64 -5.79 -9.24
C PRO A 66 4.18 -7.21 -9.61
#